data_AF-A0A7S0B274-F1
#
_entry.id   AF-A0A7S0B274-F1
#
_cell.length_a   1.000
_cell.length_b   1.000
_cell.length_c   1.000
_cell.angle_alpha   90.00
_cell.angle_beta   90.00
_cell.angle_gamma   90.00
#
_symmetry.space_group_name_H-M   'P 1'
#
loop_
_entity.id
_entity.type
_entity.pdbx_description
1 polymer ?
#
loop_
_entity_poly.entity_id
_entity_poly.type
_entity_poly.pdbx_seq_one_letter_code
_entity_poly.pdbx_strand_id
1 'polypeptide(L)'
;DQVAVLNRAFERNYNAILVQVHRFRIYLAFLFRLDLLAGELVESLMESYSAWKRSIPNIGLVPMTFLTGLVAAVMARKKDPSKWMPIANACRGKIEVWSQASSWNYKHMLRFIEAEIAYSEGHHEEAKVAYDEAIRLAGEHRFIHDQALCLERAAFYHEDVSGVSSAVTEKYLAEARDLYIKWGAHRKAVDIQIPVHAQKPE
;
A
#
# COMPACT_ATOMS: atom_id res chain seq x y z
N ASP A 1 -11.83 -3.74 -23.10
CA ASP A 1 -11.34 -5.00 -22.52
C ASP A 1 -9.86 -4.87 -22.15
N GLN A 2 -9.52 -5.04 -20.87
CA GLN A 2 -8.16 -4.89 -20.34
C GLN A 2 -7.25 -6.07 -20.72
N VAL A 3 -7.80 -7.28 -20.86
CA VAL A 3 -7.03 -8.47 -21.27
C VAL A 3 -6.52 -8.29 -22.70
N ALA A 4 -7.37 -7.78 -23.59
CA ALA A 4 -6.97 -7.42 -24.94
C ALA A 4 -5.88 -6.33 -25.00
N VAL A 5 -5.85 -5.38 -24.05
CA VAL A 5 -4.79 -4.36 -23.98
C VAL A 5 -3.46 -5.00 -23.55
N LEU A 6 -3.49 -5.89 -22.55
CA LEU A 6 -2.30 -6.61 -22.08
C LEU A 6 -1.72 -7.50 -23.18
N ASN A 7 -2.56 -8.27 -23.88
CA ASN A 7 -2.11 -9.15 -24.96
C ASN A 7 -1.45 -8.36 -26.09
N ARG A 8 -2.08 -7.27 -26.55
CA ARG A 8 -1.48 -6.39 -27.57
C ARG A 8 -0.18 -5.74 -27.11
N ALA A 9 -0.12 -5.29 -25.86
CA ALA A 9 1.09 -4.69 -25.31
C ALA A 9 2.22 -5.71 -25.18
N PHE A 10 1.90 -6.96 -24.85
CA PHE A 10 2.84 -8.06 -24.77
C PHE A 10 3.42 -8.42 -26.14
N GLU A 11 2.56 -8.62 -27.14
CA GLU A 11 2.92 -8.91 -28.53
C GLU A 11 3.80 -7.81 -29.14
N ARG A 12 3.49 -6.54 -28.86
CA ARG A 12 4.23 -5.39 -29.38
C ARG A 12 5.42 -4.96 -28.53
N ASN A 13 5.75 -5.71 -27.48
CA ASN A 13 6.86 -5.43 -26.56
C ASN A 13 6.79 -4.04 -25.89
N TYR A 14 5.57 -3.56 -25.60
CA TYR A 14 5.33 -2.26 -24.95
C TYR A 14 5.44 -2.37 -23.43
N ASN A 15 6.67 -2.48 -22.94
CA ASN A 15 6.97 -2.71 -21.53
C ASN A 15 6.41 -1.62 -20.61
N ALA A 16 6.46 -0.35 -21.02
CA ALA A 16 5.87 0.73 -20.23
C ALA A 16 4.36 0.52 -19.99
N ILE A 17 3.60 0.08 -21.01
CA ILE A 17 2.16 -0.16 -20.88
C ILE A 17 1.91 -1.35 -19.95
N LEU A 18 2.67 -2.44 -20.09
CA LEU A 18 2.56 -3.61 -19.22
C LEU A 18 2.78 -3.24 -17.75
N VAL A 19 3.86 -2.51 -17.44
CA VAL A 19 4.17 -2.04 -16.07
C VAL A 19 2.99 -1.25 -15.52
N GLN A 20 2.47 -0.31 -16.30
CA GLN A 20 1.41 0.59 -15.85
C GLN A 20 0.10 -0.15 -15.58
N VAL A 21 -0.30 -1.07 -16.47
CA VAL A 21 -1.52 -1.85 -16.28
C VAL A 21 -1.41 -2.74 -15.04
N HIS A 22 -0.29 -3.44 -14.86
CA HIS A 22 -0.07 -4.24 -13.65
C HIS A 22 -0.06 -3.38 -12.38
N ARG A 23 0.61 -2.22 -12.42
CA ARG A 23 0.63 -1.25 -11.32
C ARG A 23 -0.78 -0.88 -10.89
N PHE A 24 -1.62 -0.46 -11.85
CA PHE A 24 -2.97 -0.01 -11.53
C PHE A 24 -3.84 -1.15 -11.01
N ARG A 25 -3.67 -2.37 -11.52
CA ARG A 25 -4.40 -3.55 -11.00
C ARG A 25 -4.02 -3.85 -9.55
N ILE A 26 -2.72 -3.87 -9.24
CA ILE A 26 -2.22 -4.09 -7.88
C ILE A 26 -2.69 -2.95 -6.97
N TYR A 27 -2.55 -1.70 -7.41
CA TYR A 27 -2.97 -0.53 -6.66
C TYR A 27 -4.46 -0.56 -6.34
N LEU A 28 -5.32 -0.84 -7.32
CA LEU A 28 -6.77 -0.93 -7.10
C LEU A 28 -7.12 -2.10 -6.17
N ALA A 29 -6.51 -3.27 -6.34
CA ALA A 29 -6.75 -4.40 -5.45
C ALA A 29 -6.37 -4.05 -4.01
N PHE A 30 -5.20 -3.44 -3.80
CA PHE A 30 -4.75 -3.01 -2.48
C PHE A 30 -5.61 -1.89 -1.89
N LEU A 31 -5.97 -0.89 -2.71
CA LEU A 31 -6.82 0.24 -2.32
C LEU A 31 -8.20 -0.21 -1.83
N PHE A 32 -8.79 -1.22 -2.48
CA PHE A 32 -10.06 -1.83 -2.05
C PHE A 32 -9.89 -2.98 -1.04
N ARG A 33 -8.72 -3.09 -0.40
CA ARG A 33 -8.38 -4.12 0.60
C ARG A 33 -8.61 -5.56 0.15
N LEU A 34 -8.53 -5.80 -1.16
CA LEU A 34 -8.52 -7.13 -1.75
C LEU A 34 -7.09 -7.72 -1.63
N ASP A 35 -6.60 -7.83 -0.40
CA ASP A 35 -5.18 -8.10 -0.11
C ASP A 35 -4.67 -9.40 -0.74
N LEU A 36 -5.49 -10.47 -0.73
CA LEU A 36 -5.14 -11.75 -1.34
C LEU A 36 -4.99 -11.62 -2.87
N LEU A 37 -5.91 -10.90 -3.51
CA LEU A 37 -5.84 -10.62 -4.95
C LEU A 37 -4.63 -9.74 -5.28
N ALA A 38 -4.32 -8.74 -4.44
CA ALA A 38 -3.13 -7.92 -4.61
C ALA A 38 -1.86 -8.78 -4.54
N GLY A 39 -1.80 -9.75 -3.60
CA GLY A 39 -0.74 -10.73 -3.50
C GLY A 39 -0.58 -11.59 -4.75
N GLU A 40 -1.67 -12.17 -5.26
CA GLU A 40 -1.66 -12.98 -6.50
C GLU A 40 -1.18 -12.16 -7.71
N LEU A 41 -1.60 -10.89 -7.81
CA LEU A 41 -1.16 -9.99 -8.87
C LEU A 41 0.34 -9.66 -8.78
N VAL A 42 0.88 -9.53 -7.56
CA VAL A 42 2.31 -9.32 -7.32
C VAL A 42 3.12 -10.59 -7.65
N GLU A 43 2.63 -11.78 -7.32
CA GLU A 43 3.27 -13.05 -7.72
C GLU A 43 3.33 -13.19 -9.24
N SER A 44 2.18 -13.01 -9.91
CA SER A 44 2.08 -13.05 -11.37
C SER A 44 3.02 -12.04 -12.04
N LEU A 45 3.17 -10.85 -11.44
CA LEU A 45 4.12 -9.85 -11.90
C LEU A 45 5.56 -10.35 -11.79
N MET A 46 5.98 -10.82 -10.61
CA MET A 46 7.36 -11.28 -10.37
C MET A 46 7.75 -12.42 -11.31
N GLU A 47 6.85 -13.39 -11.50
CA GLU A 47 7.02 -14.49 -12.44
C GLU A 47 7.17 -13.97 -13.87
N SER A 48 6.26 -13.11 -14.32
CA SER A 48 6.28 -12.54 -15.67
C SER A 48 7.57 -11.78 -15.96
N TYR A 49 8.04 -10.95 -15.02
CA TYR A 49 9.29 -10.20 -15.20
C TYR A 49 10.53 -11.08 -15.23
N SER A 50 10.59 -12.09 -14.35
CA SER A 50 11.69 -13.06 -14.34
C SER A 50 11.74 -13.86 -15.66
N ALA A 51 10.58 -14.29 -16.16
CA ALA A 51 10.45 -15.05 -17.40
C ALA A 51 10.76 -14.21 -18.64
N TRP A 52 10.33 -12.94 -18.66
CA TRP A 52 10.45 -12.12 -19.87
C TRP A 52 11.81 -11.44 -20.03
N LYS A 53 12.70 -11.45 -19.02
CA LYS A 53 14.01 -10.77 -19.03
C LYS A 53 13.94 -9.30 -19.52
N ARG A 54 12.83 -8.61 -19.23
CA ARG A 54 12.56 -7.25 -19.71
C ARG A 54 12.97 -6.21 -18.66
N SER A 55 13.57 -5.11 -19.11
CA SER A 55 13.89 -3.98 -18.24
C SER A 55 12.62 -3.22 -17.84
N ILE A 56 12.48 -2.94 -16.53
CA ILE A 56 11.42 -2.07 -16.01
C ILE A 56 11.82 -0.61 -16.30
N PRO A 57 11.00 0.16 -17.05
CA PRO A 57 11.23 1.59 -17.22
C PRO A 57 11.30 2.29 -15.86
N ASN A 58 12.30 3.15 -15.68
CA ASN A 58 12.60 3.80 -14.40
C ASN A 58 11.40 4.56 -13.81
N ILE A 59 10.56 5.19 -14.66
CA ILE A 59 9.40 5.99 -14.23
C ILE A 59 8.32 5.19 -13.48
N GLY A 60 8.26 3.86 -13.66
CA GLY A 60 7.33 2.99 -12.95
C GLY A 60 7.93 2.33 -11.71
N LEU A 61 9.25 2.42 -11.52
CA LEU A 61 9.97 1.56 -10.59
C LEU A 61 9.66 1.89 -9.11
N VAL A 62 9.65 3.17 -8.75
CA VAL A 62 9.41 3.58 -7.35
C VAL A 62 7.99 3.23 -6.89
N PRO A 63 6.91 3.64 -7.59
CA PRO A 63 5.55 3.29 -7.17
C PRO A 63 5.29 1.79 -7.18
N MET A 64 5.88 1.04 -8.12
CA MET A 64 5.79 -0.43 -8.13
C MET A 64 6.48 -1.04 -6.92
N THR A 65 7.70 -0.59 -6.60
CA THR A 65 8.45 -1.09 -5.44
C THR A 65 7.71 -0.77 -4.14
N PHE A 66 7.15 0.43 -4.04
CA PHE A 66 6.34 0.85 -2.90
C PHE A 66 5.13 -0.06 -2.70
N LEU A 67 4.31 -0.25 -3.73
CA LEU A 67 3.12 -1.10 -3.65
C LEU A 67 3.45 -2.57 -3.40
N THR A 68 4.47 -3.11 -4.07
CA THR A 68 4.95 -4.48 -3.81
C THR A 68 5.39 -4.64 -2.36
N GLY A 69 6.08 -3.64 -1.78
CA GLY A 69 6.50 -3.65 -0.38
C GLY A 69 5.31 -3.71 0.59
N LEU A 70 4.29 -2.87 0.37
CA LEU A 70 3.07 -2.88 1.18
C LEU A 70 2.32 -4.22 1.07
N VAL A 71 2.07 -4.69 -0.16
CA VAL A 71 1.38 -5.97 -0.39
C VAL A 71 2.17 -7.12 0.24
N ALA A 72 3.49 -7.16 0.07
CA ALA A 72 4.33 -8.21 0.64
C ALA A 72 4.28 -8.20 2.17
N ALA A 73 4.32 -7.04 2.82
CA ALA A 73 4.19 -6.95 4.27
C ALA A 73 2.84 -7.52 4.74
N VAL A 74 1.74 -7.19 4.07
CA VAL A 74 0.40 -7.72 4.38
C VAL A 74 0.31 -9.24 4.13
N MET A 75 0.87 -9.72 3.03
CA MET A 75 0.88 -11.15 2.70
C MET A 75 1.75 -11.98 3.63
N ALA A 76 2.82 -11.40 4.19
CA ALA A 76 3.61 -12.02 5.24
C ALA A 76 2.77 -12.29 6.50
N ARG A 77 1.88 -11.34 6.86
CA ARG A 77 0.94 -11.48 7.98
C ARG A 77 -0.20 -12.44 7.71
N LYS A 78 -0.72 -12.48 6.47
CA LYS A 78 -1.94 -13.25 6.11
C LYS A 78 -1.69 -14.65 5.59
N LYS A 79 -0.52 -14.95 5.00
CA LYS A 79 -0.25 -16.24 4.36
C LYS A 79 1.05 -16.88 4.84
N ASP A 80 2.18 -16.37 4.38
CA ASP A 80 3.48 -17.03 4.55
C ASP A 80 4.59 -15.98 4.77
N PRO A 81 4.98 -15.75 6.03
CA PRO A 81 6.04 -14.78 6.33
C PRO A 81 7.38 -15.19 5.73
N SER A 82 7.67 -16.48 5.57
CA SER A 82 8.95 -16.96 5.05
C SER A 82 9.18 -16.56 3.59
N LYS A 83 8.10 -16.56 2.79
CA LYS A 83 8.12 -16.10 1.39
C LYS A 83 8.09 -14.58 1.28
N TRP A 84 7.19 -13.94 2.01
CA TRP A 84 6.80 -12.55 1.74
C TRP A 84 7.62 -11.52 2.51
N MET A 85 8.11 -11.84 3.70
CA MET A 85 8.91 -10.90 4.49
C MET A 85 10.24 -10.53 3.81
N PRO A 86 10.98 -11.44 3.14
CA PRO A 86 12.16 -11.06 2.37
C PRO A 86 11.84 -10.07 1.23
N ILE A 87 10.68 -10.21 0.59
CA ILE A 87 10.22 -9.32 -0.49
C ILE A 87 9.91 -7.93 0.07
N ALA A 88 9.20 -7.87 1.20
CA ALA A 88 8.89 -6.60 1.89
C ALA A 88 10.18 -5.86 2.28
N ASN A 89 11.13 -6.56 2.91
CA ASN A 89 12.42 -5.99 3.31
C ASN A 89 13.28 -5.55 2.12
N ALA A 90 13.28 -6.29 1.01
CA ALA A 90 13.98 -5.88 -0.21
C ALA A 90 13.37 -4.60 -0.81
N CYS A 91 12.04 -4.45 -0.77
CA CYS A 91 11.37 -3.23 -1.20
C CYS A 91 11.65 -2.05 -0.25
N ARG A 92 11.62 -2.29 1.06
CA ARG A 92 12.01 -1.31 2.08
C ARG A 92 13.41 -0.76 1.82
N GLY A 93 14.41 -1.63 1.63
CA GLY A 93 15.80 -1.21 1.39
C GLY A 93 15.98 -0.40 0.10
N LYS A 94 15.23 -0.72 -0.97
CA LYS A 94 15.24 0.09 -2.19
C LYS A 94 14.63 1.49 -1.96
N ILE A 95 13.50 1.55 -1.25
CA ILE A 95 12.82 2.81 -0.90
C ILE A 95 13.67 3.65 0.05
N GLU A 96 14.43 3.02 0.93
CA GLU A 96 15.40 3.69 1.79
C GLU A 96 16.47 4.42 0.98
N VAL A 97 17.07 3.75 -0.01
CA VAL A 97 18.06 4.38 -0.92
C VAL A 97 17.46 5.60 -1.63
N TRP A 98 16.22 5.50 -2.13
CA TRP A 98 15.57 6.67 -2.74
C TRP A 98 15.26 7.77 -1.71
N SER A 99 14.87 7.41 -0.48
CA SER A 99 14.62 8.38 0.59
C SER A 99 15.87 9.16 1.03
N GLN A 100 17.05 8.55 0.92
CA GLN A 100 18.33 9.23 1.15
C GLN A 100 18.61 10.27 0.05
N ALA A 101 18.21 9.99 -1.20
CA ALA A 101 18.32 10.94 -2.30
C ALA A 101 17.27 12.07 -2.22
N SER A 102 16.06 11.77 -1.74
CA SER A 102 15.02 12.78 -1.49
C SER A 102 14.08 12.34 -0.38
N SER A 103 14.32 12.87 0.82
CA SER A 103 13.44 12.63 1.97
C SER A 103 12.03 13.16 1.71
N TRP A 104 11.94 14.33 1.06
CA TRP A 104 10.67 14.94 0.70
C TRP A 104 9.78 14.02 -0.14
N ASN A 105 10.35 13.34 -1.13
CA ASN A 105 9.56 12.55 -2.07
C ASN A 105 9.26 11.12 -1.61
N TYR A 106 10.12 10.53 -0.77
CA TYR A 106 10.08 9.09 -0.53
C TYR A 106 10.07 8.68 0.94
N LYS A 107 10.29 9.61 1.89
CA LYS A 107 10.33 9.23 3.31
C LYS A 107 8.98 8.73 3.81
N HIS A 108 7.86 9.29 3.34
CA HIS A 108 6.52 8.80 3.72
C HIS A 108 6.30 7.36 3.25
N MET A 109 6.75 7.02 2.04
CA MET A 109 6.69 5.65 1.50
C MET A 109 7.50 4.67 2.35
N LEU A 110 8.71 5.07 2.76
CA LEU A 110 9.57 4.26 3.63
C LEU A 110 8.87 3.98 4.96
N ARG A 111 8.39 5.02 5.64
CA ARG A 111 7.73 4.90 6.94
C ARG A 111 6.46 4.05 6.87
N PHE A 112 5.73 4.13 5.77
CA PHE A 112 4.53 3.30 5.57
C PHE A 112 4.90 1.81 5.40
N ILE A 113 5.91 1.47 4.58
CA ILE A 113 6.37 0.07 4.48
C ILE A 113 6.87 -0.43 5.85
N GLU A 114 7.63 0.38 6.58
CA GLU A 114 8.12 0.03 7.92
C GLU A 114 6.96 -0.21 8.90
N ALA A 115 5.89 0.58 8.81
CA ALA A 115 4.70 0.40 9.64
C ALA A 115 4.01 -0.95 9.38
N GLU A 116 3.81 -1.31 8.11
CA GLU A 116 3.20 -2.60 7.75
C GLU A 116 4.11 -3.79 8.07
N ILE A 117 5.44 -3.65 7.94
CA ILE A 117 6.40 -4.70 8.37
C ILE A 117 6.34 -4.89 9.88
N ALA A 118 6.48 -3.81 10.66
CA ALA A 118 6.42 -3.86 12.12
C ALA A 118 5.08 -4.44 12.60
N TYR A 119 3.98 -4.09 11.93
CA TYR A 119 2.68 -4.69 12.21
C TYR A 119 2.67 -6.20 11.93
N SER A 120 3.21 -6.63 10.80
CA SER A 120 3.31 -8.07 10.46
C SER A 120 4.21 -8.87 11.39
N GLU A 121 5.16 -8.23 12.05
CA GLU A 121 6.06 -8.85 13.04
C GLU A 121 5.52 -8.77 14.48
N GLY A 122 4.43 -8.05 14.72
CA GLY A 122 3.87 -7.84 16.06
C GLY A 122 4.56 -6.75 16.89
N HIS A 123 5.43 -5.94 16.28
CA HIS A 123 6.09 -4.80 16.91
C HIS A 123 5.16 -3.58 16.94
N HIS A 124 4.13 -3.63 17.78
CA HIS A 124 3.01 -2.67 17.74
C HIS A 124 3.42 -1.21 17.98
N GLU A 125 4.30 -0.92 18.95
CA GLU A 125 4.73 0.47 19.20
C GLU A 125 5.52 1.05 18.02
N GLU A 126 6.38 0.25 17.39
CA GLU A 126 7.11 0.66 16.18
C GLU A 126 6.17 0.91 15.01
N ALA A 127 5.18 0.03 14.82
CA ALA A 127 4.17 0.17 13.78
C ALA A 127 3.37 1.48 13.93
N LYS A 128 2.92 1.78 15.17
CA LYS A 128 2.18 3.00 15.48
C LYS A 128 2.99 4.26 15.15
N VAL A 129 4.24 4.33 15.65
CA VAL A 129 5.13 5.48 15.38
C VAL A 129 5.38 5.64 13.88
N ALA A 130 5.57 4.54 13.16
CA ALA A 130 5.80 4.56 11.72
C ALA A 130 4.56 4.99 10.92
N TYR A 131 3.35 4.56 11.30
CA TYR A 131 2.10 5.03 10.72
C TYR A 131 1.90 6.53 10.91
N ASP A 132 2.05 7.01 12.15
CA ASP A 132 1.87 8.44 12.47
C ASP A 132 2.85 9.31 11.68
N GLU A 133 4.11 8.88 11.54
CA GLU A 133 5.10 9.60 10.75
C GLU A 133 4.79 9.55 9.25
N ALA A 134 4.37 8.41 8.72
CA ALA A 134 3.99 8.27 7.32
C ALA A 134 2.80 9.18 6.95
N ILE A 135 1.76 9.21 7.80
CA ILE A 135 0.59 10.08 7.64
C ILE A 135 1.02 11.56 7.67
N ARG A 136 1.81 11.96 8.66
CA ARG A 136 2.28 13.34 8.81
C ARG A 136 3.09 13.79 7.59
N LEU A 137 4.08 13.01 7.17
CA LEU A 137 4.94 13.33 6.02
C LEU A 137 4.15 13.38 4.71
N ALA A 138 3.23 12.42 4.49
CA ALA A 138 2.39 12.44 3.30
C ALA A 138 1.50 13.69 3.25
N GLY A 139 0.97 14.12 4.40
CA GLY A 139 0.18 15.35 4.53
C GLY A 139 1.00 16.62 4.28
N GLU A 140 2.15 16.76 4.94
CA GLU A 140 3.05 17.91 4.79
C GLU A 140 3.50 18.11 3.35
N HIS A 141 3.83 17.01 2.66
CA HIS A 141 4.31 17.03 1.29
C HIS A 141 3.19 16.91 0.24
N ARG A 142 1.92 16.90 0.68
CA ARG A 142 0.70 16.89 -0.15
C ARG A 142 0.53 15.64 -1.04
N PHE A 143 1.02 14.49 -0.60
CA PHE A 143 0.71 13.19 -1.19
C PHE A 143 -0.67 12.71 -0.72
N ILE A 144 -1.73 13.39 -1.17
CA ILE A 144 -3.11 13.22 -0.68
C ILE A 144 -3.59 11.75 -0.74
N HIS A 145 -3.29 11.05 -1.83
CA HIS A 145 -3.73 9.66 -2.03
C HIS A 145 -2.96 8.68 -1.14
N ASP A 146 -1.67 8.91 -0.92
CA ASP A 146 -0.87 8.09 0.01
C ASP A 146 -1.26 8.36 1.46
N GLN A 147 -1.55 9.63 1.80
CA GLN A 147 -2.05 10.00 3.12
C GLN A 147 -3.39 9.33 3.43
N ALA A 148 -4.34 9.36 2.47
CA ALA A 148 -5.64 8.71 2.61
C ALA A 148 -5.50 7.20 2.81
N LEU A 149 -4.66 6.56 1.99
CA LEU A 149 -4.39 5.12 2.10
C LEU A 149 -3.72 4.77 3.44
N CYS A 150 -2.75 5.56 3.88
CA CYS A 150 -2.07 5.33 5.15
C CYS A 150 -3.00 5.48 6.35
N LEU A 151 -3.85 6.51 6.38
CA LEU A 151 -4.87 6.71 7.42
C LEU A 151 -5.83 5.51 7.49
N GLU A 152 -6.31 5.04 6.33
CA GLU A 152 -7.17 3.87 6.27
C GLU A 152 -6.48 2.62 6.82
N ARG A 153 -5.23 2.35 6.42
CA ARG A 153 -4.47 1.20 6.91
C ARG A 153 -4.15 1.30 8.40
N ALA A 154 -3.81 2.49 8.89
CA ALA A 154 -3.57 2.75 10.31
C ALA A 154 -4.84 2.55 11.15
N ALA A 155 -6.01 2.94 10.64
CA ALA A 155 -7.28 2.71 11.33
C ALA A 155 -7.54 1.21 11.54
N PHE A 156 -7.38 0.40 10.49
CA PHE A 156 -7.56 -1.05 10.60
C PHE A 156 -6.49 -1.72 11.46
N TYR A 157 -5.25 -1.23 11.42
CA TYR A 157 -4.23 -1.65 12.36
C TYR A 157 -4.65 -1.41 13.82
N HIS A 158 -5.17 -0.22 14.14
CA HIS A 158 -5.63 0.09 15.50
C HIS A 158 -6.80 -0.77 15.93
N GLU A 159 -7.76 -1.02 15.04
CA GLU A 159 -8.88 -1.92 15.27
C GLU A 159 -8.41 -3.36 15.51
N ASP A 160 -7.52 -3.89 14.66
CA ASP A 160 -7.00 -5.25 14.76
C ASP A 160 -6.19 -5.48 16.05
N VAL A 161 -5.40 -4.49 16.48
CA VAL A 161 -4.57 -4.59 17.70
C VAL A 161 -5.40 -4.44 18.98
N SER A 162 -6.38 -3.54 18.98
CA SER A 162 -7.23 -3.30 20.16
C SER A 162 -8.43 -4.23 20.27
N GLY A 163 -8.82 -4.87 19.16
CA GLY A 163 -10.00 -5.73 19.04
C GLY A 163 -11.34 -4.97 19.02
N VAL A 164 -11.33 -3.64 19.06
CA VAL A 164 -12.55 -2.80 19.08
C VAL A 164 -12.34 -1.50 18.30
N SER A 165 -13.41 -1.00 17.66
CA SER A 165 -13.38 0.33 17.06
C SER A 165 -13.24 1.40 18.16
N SER A 166 -12.31 2.33 17.95
CA SER A 166 -12.00 3.43 18.87
C SER A 166 -12.19 4.80 18.20
N ALA A 167 -12.27 5.87 19.00
CA ALA A 167 -12.35 7.23 18.48
C ALA A 167 -11.19 7.59 17.52
N VAL A 168 -10.01 6.98 17.70
CA VAL A 168 -8.87 7.13 16.78
C VAL A 168 -9.17 6.47 15.43
N THR A 169 -9.77 5.28 15.45
CA THR A 169 -10.16 4.55 14.24
C THR A 169 -11.19 5.34 13.44
N GLU A 170 -12.23 5.85 14.10
CA GLU A 170 -13.26 6.68 13.48
C GLU A 170 -12.67 7.94 12.85
N LYS A 171 -11.79 8.64 13.59
CA LYS A 171 -11.11 9.84 13.11
C LYS A 171 -10.28 9.54 11.87
N TYR A 172 -9.47 8.49 11.88
CA TYR A 172 -8.62 8.12 10.75
C TYR A 172 -9.44 7.74 9.52
N LEU A 173 -10.53 6.99 9.68
CA LEU A 173 -11.42 6.64 8.55
C LEU A 173 -12.17 7.87 8.01
N ALA A 174 -12.60 8.79 8.88
CA ALA A 174 -13.24 10.04 8.45
C ALA A 174 -12.26 10.92 7.64
N GLU A 175 -11.04 11.10 8.13
CA GLU A 175 -10.00 11.86 7.42
C GLU A 175 -9.61 11.19 6.09
N ALA A 176 -9.45 9.86 6.08
CA ALA A 176 -9.18 9.10 4.85
C ALA A 176 -10.28 9.32 3.81
N ARG A 177 -11.55 9.26 4.23
CA ARG A 177 -12.71 9.49 3.35
C ARG A 177 -12.69 10.88 2.73
N ASP A 178 -12.43 11.91 3.53
CA ASP A 178 -12.39 13.29 3.04
C ASP A 178 -11.23 13.52 2.07
N LEU A 179 -10.07 12.91 2.32
CA LEU A 179 -8.93 12.96 1.40
C LEU A 179 -9.21 12.19 0.10
N TYR A 180 -9.88 11.04 0.14
CA TYR A 180 -10.30 10.34 -1.07
C TYR A 180 -11.31 11.16 -1.89
N ILE A 181 -12.24 11.87 -1.26
CA ILE A 181 -13.14 12.81 -1.94
C ILE A 181 -12.35 13.93 -2.60
N LYS A 182 -11.41 14.55 -1.86
CA LYS A 182 -10.55 15.62 -2.38
C LYS A 182 -9.67 15.18 -3.54
N TRP A 183 -9.21 13.94 -3.53
CA TRP A 183 -8.45 13.34 -4.63
C TRP A 183 -9.32 12.96 -5.84
N GLY A 184 -10.64 12.81 -5.66
CA GLY A 184 -11.60 12.42 -6.70
C GLY A 184 -11.93 10.92 -6.75
N ALA A 185 -11.46 10.12 -5.79
CA ALA A 185 -11.75 8.70 -5.68
C ALA A 185 -13.10 8.43 -4.98
N HIS A 186 -14.18 8.98 -5.53
CA HIS A 186 -15.51 8.91 -4.92
C HIS A 186 -15.99 7.49 -4.61
N ARG A 187 -15.70 6.52 -5.50
CA ARG A 187 -16.04 5.12 -5.25
C ARG A 187 -15.33 4.56 -4.01
N LYS A 188 -14.07 4.92 -3.81
CA LYS A 188 -13.30 4.48 -2.64
C LYS A 188 -13.75 5.21 -1.37
N ALA A 189 -14.10 6.49 -1.47
CA ALA A 189 -14.68 7.22 -0.34
C ALA A 189 -16.00 6.61 0.16
N VAL A 190 -16.86 6.13 -0.75
CA VAL A 190 -18.12 5.44 -0.41
C VAL A 190 -17.87 4.05 0.18
N ASP A 191 -16.78 3.39 -0.18
CA ASP A 191 -16.38 2.08 0.34
C ASP A 191 -15.93 2.13 1.82
N ILE A 192 -15.50 3.30 2.31
CA ILE A 192 -15.15 3.47 3.72
C ILE A 192 -16.41 3.42 4.59
N GLN A 193 -16.51 2.35 5.36
CA GLN A 193 -17.48 2.22 6.44
C GLN A 193 -16.86 2.73 7.73
N ILE A 194 -17.48 3.72 8.37
CA ILE A 194 -17.05 4.24 9.68
C ILE A 194 -17.91 3.55 10.74
N PRO A 195 -17.36 2.64 11.56
CA PRO A 195 -18.12 2.03 12.64
C PRO A 195 -18.42 3.10 13.69
N VAL A 196 -19.65 3.18 14.18
CA VAL A 196 -19.96 3.99 15.37
C VAL A 196 -19.50 3.19 16.59
N HIS A 197 -18.68 3.76 17.48
CA HIS A 197 -18.21 3.02 18.65
C HIS A 197 -19.41 2.48 19.46
N ALA A 198 -19.24 1.31 20.06
CA ALA A 198 -20.06 0.94 21.20
C ALA A 198 -19.47 1.65 22.43
N GLN A 199 -20.21 2.59 23.01
CA GLN A 199 -19.90 3.11 24.34
C GLN A 199 -19.79 1.91 25.29
N LYS A 200 -18.66 1.77 25.99
CA LYS A 200 -18.58 0.82 27.12
C LYS A 200 -19.71 1.18 28.09
N PRO A 201 -20.54 0.23 28.55
CA PRO A 201 -21.40 0.49 29.69
C PRO A 201 -20.49 0.87 30.87
N GLU A 202 -20.83 1.97 31.56
CA GLU A 202 -20.21 2.35 32.83
C GLU A 202 -20.33 1.24 33.88
#